data_AF-A0A954GMT3-F1
#
_entry.id   AF-A0A954GMT3-F1
#
_cell.length_a   1.000
_cell.length_b   1.000
_cell.length_c   1.000
_cell.angle_alpha   90.00
_cell.angle_beta   90.00
_cell.angle_gamma   90.00
#
_symmetry.space_group_name_H-M   'P 1'
#
loop_
_entity.id
_entity.type
_entity.pdbx_description
1 polymer ?
#
loop_
_entity_poly.entity_id
_entity_poly.type
_entity_poly.pdbx_seq_one_letter_code
_entity_poly.pdbx_strand_id
1 'polypeptide(L)'
;MRESLEKYVVVIEGMSDVLRLEVHHIAATAVCSNKPTDAQFQTLAKFARQAANSKVTLFPDCDEPGEAGFKELLWKLAEQQVEVRLGWSSTMFDGRFKGMQPEDMDSGDWRQPVF
;
A
#
# COMPACT_ATOMS: atom_id res chain seq x y z
N MET A 1 15.58 -1.74 0.32
CA MET A 1 14.78 -0.55 0.00
C MET A 1 14.98 -0.05 -1.42
N ARG A 2 16.22 0.22 -1.88
CA ARG A 2 16.49 0.75 -3.24
C ARG A 2 15.91 -0.11 -4.37
N GLU A 3 16.08 -1.43 -4.29
CA GLU A 3 15.51 -2.36 -5.28
C GLU A 3 13.97 -2.33 -5.31
N SER A 4 13.32 -2.20 -4.15
CA SER A 4 11.87 -2.04 -4.06
C SER A 4 11.45 -0.74 -4.73
N LEU A 5 12.05 0.40 -4.38
CA LEU A 5 11.73 1.71 -4.97
C LEU A 5 11.85 1.71 -6.49
N GLU A 6 12.87 1.05 -7.06
CA GLU A 6 13.03 0.96 -8.52
C GLU A 6 11.87 0.22 -9.21
N LYS A 7 11.09 -0.58 -8.45
CA LYS A 7 9.98 -1.39 -8.95
C LYS A 7 8.61 -0.84 -8.55
N TYR A 8 8.43 -0.43 -7.30
CA TYR A 8 7.17 0.04 -6.73
C TYR A 8 7.39 0.71 -5.36
N VAL A 9 6.40 1.46 -4.91
CA VAL A 9 6.29 1.87 -3.51
C VAL A 9 5.01 1.33 -2.88
N VAL A 10 5.13 0.82 -1.66
CA VAL A 10 3.98 0.37 -0.88
C VAL A 10 3.34 1.56 -0.18
N VAL A 11 2.02 1.67 -0.26
CA VAL A 11 1.24 2.65 0.48
C VAL A 11 0.37 1.90 1.48
N ILE A 12 0.38 2.36 2.73
CA ILE A 12 -0.20 1.73 3.91
C ILE A 12 -0.90 2.77 4.80
N GLU A 13 -1.66 2.32 5.80
CA GLU A 13 -2.42 3.20 6.68
C GLU A 13 -1.55 3.81 7.77
N GLY A 14 -0.85 3.00 8.56
CA GLY A 14 -0.12 3.42 9.74
C GLY A 14 1.37 3.64 9.52
N MET A 15 2.00 4.46 10.36
CA MET A 15 3.46 4.59 10.39
C MET A 15 4.14 3.35 11.02
N SER A 16 3.44 2.65 11.91
CA SER A 16 3.90 1.39 12.50
C SER A 16 4.20 0.35 11.41
N ASP A 17 3.29 0.19 10.45
CA ASP A 17 3.48 -0.62 9.26
C ASP A 17 4.69 -0.21 8.42
N VAL A 18 4.98 1.10 8.28
CA VAL A 18 6.15 1.60 7.53
C VAL A 18 7.43 1.10 8.19
N LEU A 19 7.51 1.20 9.51
CA LEU A 19 8.68 0.75 10.27
C LEU A 19 8.85 -0.76 10.18
N ARG A 20 7.76 -1.53 10.17
CA ARG A 20 7.81 -2.97 9.98
C ARG A 20 8.31 -3.34 8.58
N LEU A 21 7.84 -2.65 7.55
CA LEU A 21 8.27 -2.86 6.15
C LEU A 21 9.75 -2.55 5.93
N GLU A 22 10.32 -1.60 6.68
CA GLU A 22 11.76 -1.31 6.63
C GLU A 22 12.61 -2.49 7.12
N VAL A 23 12.14 -3.24 8.12
CA VAL A 23 12.79 -4.51 8.56
C VAL A 23 12.86 -5.52 7.42
N HIS A 24 11.93 -5.46 6.47
CA HIS A 24 11.89 -6.30 5.27
C HIS A 24 12.51 -5.65 4.03
N HIS A 25 13.13 -4.47 4.19
CA HIS A 25 13.73 -3.69 3.12
C HIS A 25 12.77 -3.29 1.99
N ILE A 26 11.46 -3.23 2.30
CA ILE A 26 10.42 -2.80 1.37
C ILE A 26 10.20 -1.30 1.52
N ALA A 27 10.15 -0.60 0.40
CA ALA A 27 9.93 0.84 0.42
C ALA A 27 8.45 1.13 0.63
N ALA A 28 8.13 1.85 1.70
CA ALA A 28 6.75 2.14 2.07
C ALA A 28 6.55 3.59 2.49
N THR A 29 5.32 4.08 2.34
CA THR A 29 4.85 5.35 2.88
C THR A 29 3.45 5.18 3.47
N ALA A 30 3.14 5.96 4.49
CA ALA A 30 1.82 5.95 5.12
C ALA A 30 0.94 7.11 4.64
N VAL A 31 -0.36 6.89 4.63
CA VAL A 31 -1.37 7.94 4.46
C VAL A 31 -1.87 8.47 5.81
N CYS A 32 -1.67 7.70 6.89
CA CYS A 32 -2.03 8.03 8.27
C CYS A 32 -3.51 8.39 8.44
N SER A 33 -4.38 7.85 7.60
CA SER A 33 -5.83 8.09 7.60
C SER A 33 -6.53 7.08 6.69
N ASN A 34 -7.72 6.64 7.09
CA ASN A 34 -8.64 5.87 6.23
C ASN A 34 -9.41 6.77 5.24
N LYS A 35 -9.29 8.09 5.35
CA LYS A 35 -9.83 9.09 4.42
C LYS A 35 -8.74 10.08 4.06
N PRO A 36 -7.94 9.79 3.03
CA PRO A 36 -6.90 10.70 2.60
C PRO A 36 -7.49 12.00 2.07
N THR A 37 -6.81 13.11 2.30
CA THR A 37 -7.15 14.41 1.71
C THR A 37 -6.64 14.51 0.28
N ASP A 38 -7.23 15.40 -0.53
CA ASP A 38 -6.75 15.71 -1.89
C ASP A 38 -5.27 16.10 -1.91
N ALA A 39 -4.79 16.84 -0.90
CA ALA A 39 -3.39 17.18 -0.77
C ALA A 39 -2.49 15.94 -0.57
N GLN A 40 -2.94 14.97 0.25
CA GLN A 40 -2.22 13.71 0.44
C GLN A 40 -2.22 12.87 -0.85
N PHE A 41 -3.35 12.78 -1.55
CA PHE A 41 -3.45 12.10 -2.85
C PHE A 41 -2.47 12.69 -3.87
N GLN A 42 -2.43 14.01 -4.01
CA GLN A 42 -1.52 14.68 -4.94
C GLN A 42 -0.06 14.48 -4.58
N THR A 43 0.25 14.47 -3.28
CA THR A 43 1.62 14.21 -2.79
C THR A 43 2.04 12.78 -3.09
N LEU A 44 1.17 11.79 -2.86
CA LEU A 44 1.42 10.38 -3.18
C LEU A 44 1.62 10.17 -4.68
N ALA A 45 0.78 10.75 -5.53
CA ALA A 45 0.91 10.64 -6.98
C ALA A 45 2.24 11.25 -7.47
N LYS A 46 2.60 12.44 -6.95
CA LYS A 46 3.90 13.07 -7.25
C LYS A 46 5.06 12.20 -6.80
N PHE A 47 5.00 11.65 -5.59
CA PHE A 47 6.03 10.79 -5.03
C PHE A 47 6.20 9.50 -5.86
N ALA A 48 5.11 8.83 -6.23
CA ALA A 48 5.15 7.63 -7.07
C ALA A 48 5.82 7.89 -8.43
N ARG A 49 5.51 9.02 -9.08
CA ARG A 49 6.15 9.43 -10.34
C ARG A 49 7.65 9.68 -10.20
N GLN A 50 8.07 10.26 -9.07
CA GLN A 50 9.48 10.61 -8.83
C GLN A 50 10.32 9.41 -8.38
N ALA A 51 9.77 8.52 -7.57
CA ALA A 51 10.53 7.51 -6.84
C ALA A 51 10.34 6.09 -7.36
N ALA A 52 9.19 5.78 -7.98
CA ALA A 52 8.77 4.40 -8.26
C ALA A 52 8.22 4.19 -9.68
N ASN A 53 8.68 4.97 -10.65
CA ASN A 53 8.24 4.89 -12.05
C ASN A 53 6.70 4.93 -12.20
N SER A 54 6.03 5.72 -11.35
CA SER A 54 4.57 5.82 -11.27
C SER A 54 3.87 4.51 -10.86
N LYS A 55 4.52 3.64 -10.06
CA LYS A 55 3.96 2.37 -9.59
C LYS A 55 3.74 2.37 -8.09
N VAL A 56 2.53 2.02 -7.69
CA VAL A 56 2.11 1.96 -6.29
C VAL A 56 1.43 0.63 -6.01
N THR A 57 1.75 0.02 -4.87
CA THR A 57 1.02 -1.11 -4.33
C THR A 57 0.35 -0.71 -3.03
N LEU A 58 -0.96 -0.88 -2.96
CA LEU A 58 -1.78 -0.53 -1.81
C LEU A 58 -1.93 -1.74 -0.88
N PHE A 59 -1.64 -1.53 0.40
CA PHE A 59 -1.81 -2.50 1.47
C PHE A 59 -2.68 -1.88 2.57
N PRO A 60 -4.02 -1.99 2.49
CA PRO A 60 -4.91 -1.55 3.55
C PRO A 60 -4.84 -2.46 4.76
N ASP A 61 -5.38 -2.02 5.88
CA ASP A 61 -5.85 -2.94 6.91
C ASP A 61 -6.98 -3.79 6.32
N CYS A 62 -6.95 -5.10 6.54
CA CYS A 62 -7.95 -6.02 5.98
C CYS A 62 -9.25 -6.02 6.80
N ASP A 63 -9.79 -4.83 7.03
CA ASP A 63 -11.09 -4.55 7.61
C ASP A 63 -11.96 -3.69 6.66
N GLU A 64 -13.21 -3.46 7.03
CA GLU A 64 -14.15 -2.72 6.16
C GLU A 64 -13.75 -1.25 5.96
N PRO A 65 -13.38 -0.47 6.99
CA PRO A 65 -12.92 0.91 6.82
C PRO A 65 -11.66 1.05 5.95
N GLY A 66 -10.63 0.24 6.20
CA GLY A 66 -9.34 0.28 5.51
C GLY A 66 -9.49 -0.05 4.02
N GLU A 67 -10.18 -1.15 3.72
CA GLU A 67 -10.45 -1.53 2.33
C GLU A 67 -11.28 -0.50 1.57
N ALA A 68 -12.29 0.10 2.21
CA ALA A 68 -13.12 1.11 1.57
C ALA A 68 -12.29 2.36 1.22
N GLY A 69 -11.48 2.85 2.16
CA GLY A 69 -10.59 3.99 1.94
C GLY A 69 -9.57 3.73 0.83
N PHE A 70 -9.01 2.52 0.79
CA PHE A 70 -7.99 2.17 -0.20
C PHE A 70 -8.56 1.88 -1.59
N LYS A 71 -9.82 1.44 -1.70
CA LYS A 71 -10.54 1.38 -2.98
C LYS A 71 -10.73 2.78 -3.57
N GLU A 72 -11.05 3.78 -2.75
CA GLU A 72 -11.12 5.18 -3.19
C GLU A 72 -9.74 5.71 -3.62
N LEU A 73 -8.70 5.43 -2.82
CA LEU A 73 -7.33 5.78 -3.14
C LEU A 73 -6.84 5.17 -4.46
N LEU A 74 -7.17 3.89 -4.70
CA LEU A 74 -6.87 3.21 -5.94
C LEU A 74 -7.45 3.97 -7.14
N TRP A 75 -8.74 4.30 -7.07
CA TRP A 75 -9.42 5.03 -8.13
C TRP A 75 -8.77 6.39 -8.41
N LYS A 76 -8.55 7.20 -7.37
CA LYS A 76 -7.98 8.55 -7.50
C LYS A 76 -6.54 8.54 -8.04
N LEU A 77 -5.72 7.56 -7.65
CA LEU A 77 -4.37 7.42 -8.18
C LEU A 77 -4.38 6.93 -9.64
N ALA A 78 -5.29 6.02 -10.00
CA ALA A 78 -5.44 5.55 -11.38
C ALA A 78 -5.87 6.70 -12.33
N GLU A 79 -6.76 7.59 -11.90
CA GLU A 79 -7.12 8.82 -12.64
C GLU A 79 -5.90 9.72 -12.91
N GLN A 80 -4.88 9.66 -12.05
CA GLN A 80 -3.61 10.38 -12.18
C GLN A 80 -2.56 9.61 -12.99
N GLN A 81 -2.94 8.56 -13.71
CA GLN A 81 -2.05 7.71 -14.52
C GLN A 81 -0.93 7.04 -13.70
N VAL A 82 -1.19 6.74 -12.42
CA VAL A 82 -0.33 5.88 -11.60
C VAL A 82 -0.74 4.43 -11.85
N GLU A 83 0.21 3.53 -12.09
CA GLU A 83 -0.04 2.08 -12.08
C GLU A 83 -0.26 1.67 -10.63
N VAL A 84 -1.52 1.38 -10.27
CA VAL A 84 -1.89 1.00 -8.91
C VAL A 84 -2.25 -0.47 -8.87
N ARG A 85 -1.72 -1.19 -7.88
CA ARG A 85 -2.12 -2.56 -7.56
C ARG A 85 -2.64 -2.63 -6.14
N LEU A 86 -3.62 -3.49 -5.91
CA LEU A 86 -4.04 -3.87 -4.57
C LEU A 86 -3.23 -5.12 -4.17
N GLY A 87 -2.38 -5.00 -3.16
CA GLY A 87 -1.48 -6.09 -2.73
C GLY A 87 -2.23 -7.23 -2.01
N TRP A 88 -3.29 -6.88 -1.27
CA TRP A 88 -4.14 -7.85 -0.57
C TRP A 88 -5.52 -7.28 -0.22
N SER A 89 -6.42 -8.15 0.23
CA SER A 89 -7.70 -7.79 0.86
C SER A 89 -8.16 -8.92 1.77
N SER A 90 -9.15 -8.65 2.62
CA SER A 90 -9.82 -9.61 3.50
C SER A 90 -10.53 -10.75 2.76
N THR A 91 -10.69 -10.64 1.45
CA THR A 91 -11.35 -11.64 0.59
C THR A 91 -10.39 -12.47 -0.25
N MET A 92 -9.10 -12.13 -0.30
CA MET A 92 -8.11 -12.92 -1.03
C MET A 92 -7.79 -14.24 -0.32
N PHE A 93 -7.46 -15.28 -1.10
CA PHE A 93 -7.07 -16.61 -0.61
C PHE A 93 -8.03 -17.19 0.43
N ASP A 94 -9.31 -17.26 0.09
CA ASP A 94 -10.38 -17.78 0.97
C ASP A 94 -10.48 -17.06 2.33
N GLY A 95 -10.13 -15.76 2.35
CA GLY A 95 -10.22 -14.92 3.54
C GLY A 95 -9.05 -15.04 4.51
N ARG A 96 -7.91 -15.58 4.05
CA ARG A 96 -6.69 -15.75 4.86
C ARG A 96 -6.25 -14.48 5.59
N PHE A 97 -6.42 -13.31 4.96
CA PHE A 97 -5.96 -12.03 5.51
C PHE A 97 -7.01 -11.27 6.31
N LYS A 98 -8.20 -11.84 6.52
CA LYS A 98 -9.29 -11.13 7.18
C LYS A 98 -8.91 -10.67 8.59
N GLY A 99 -9.00 -9.37 8.84
CA GLY A 99 -8.65 -8.75 10.12
C GLY A 99 -7.15 -8.60 10.37
N MET A 100 -6.30 -8.88 9.38
CA MET A 100 -4.86 -8.65 9.48
C MET A 100 -4.48 -7.23 9.07
N GLN A 101 -3.40 -6.73 9.65
CA GLN A 101 -2.73 -5.49 9.28
C GLN A 101 -1.38 -5.79 8.62
N PRO A 102 -0.84 -4.86 7.80
CA PRO A 102 0.46 -5.06 7.18
C PRO A 102 1.55 -5.44 8.19
N GLU A 103 1.53 -4.83 9.38
CA GLU A 103 2.47 -5.12 10.46
C GLU A 103 2.40 -6.55 11.04
N ASP A 104 1.28 -7.24 10.87
CA ASP A 104 1.09 -8.64 11.30
C ASP A 104 1.81 -9.63 10.37
N MET A 105 2.21 -9.19 9.17
CA MET A 105 2.85 -10.08 8.20
C MET A 105 4.29 -10.43 8.60
N ASP A 106 4.61 -11.72 8.46
CA ASP A 106 5.97 -12.22 8.60
C ASP A 106 6.77 -12.13 7.29
N SER A 107 8.10 -12.20 7.39
CA SER A 107 9.02 -12.04 6.25
C SER A 107 8.74 -12.95 5.04
N GLY A 108 8.12 -14.11 5.24
CA GLY A 108 7.74 -15.04 4.17
C GLY A 108 6.46 -14.62 3.45
N ASP A 109 5.55 -13.95 4.14
CA ASP A 109 4.26 -13.56 3.60
C ASP A 109 4.38 -12.38 2.65
N TRP A 110 5.38 -11.51 2.83
CA TRP A 110 5.72 -10.41 1.93
C TRP A 110 6.27 -10.84 0.56
N ARG A 111 6.36 -12.13 0.27
CA ARG A 111 6.66 -12.64 -1.09
C ARG A 111 5.43 -13.12 -1.83
N GLN A 112 4.31 -13.30 -1.13
CA GLN A 112 3.07 -13.86 -1.65
C GLN A 112 1.96 -12.86 -2.02
N PRO A 113 1.90 -11.59 -1.56
CA PRO A 113 0.81 -10.70 -1.94
C PRO A 113 1.18 -10.09 -3.28
N VAL A 114 0.79 -10.81 -4.35
CA VAL A 114 0.71 -10.39 -5.75
C VAL A 114 1.73 -9.30 -6.16
N PHE A 115 3.01 -9.68 -6.22
CA PHE A 115 4.05 -8.90 -6.90
C PHE A 115 4.17 -9.31 -8.38
#